data_AF-A0A0N4XMH1-F1
#
_entry.id   AF-A0A0N4XMH1-F1
#
_cell.length_a   1.000
_cell.length_b   1.000
_cell.length_c   1.000
_cell.angle_alpha   90.00
_cell.angle_beta   90.00
_cell.angle_gamma   90.00
#
_symmetry.space_group_name_H-M   'P 1'
#
loop_
_entity.id
_entity.type
_entity.pdbx_description
1 polymer ?
#
loop_
_entity_poly.entity_id
_entity_poly.type
_entity_poly.pdbx_seq_one_letter_code
_entity_poly.pdbx_strand_id
1 'polypeptide(L)'
;MLVEKHIIGFAAVCSTLATVACLLVISSLYDEISQVHDMVLDAVASFRVQTDSAWVEMMDVQVTVTPPSKPRQNPFNSIFRQKRSYGLPAWCHCEPERITCLPGPPGPPGQPGQPGKLLT
;
A
#
# COMPACT_ATOMS: atom_id res chain seq x y z
N MET A 1 1.04 77.60 -4.59
CA MET A 1 2.50 77.34 -4.72
C MET A 1 3.15 76.73 -3.47
N LEU A 2 3.15 77.36 -2.29
CA LEU A 2 3.85 76.78 -1.11
C LEU A 2 3.09 75.60 -0.47
N VAL A 3 1.76 75.72 -0.34
CA VAL A 3 0.87 74.66 0.21
C VAL A 3 0.91 73.38 -0.62
N GLU A 4 0.86 73.49 -1.95
CA GLU A 4 0.90 72.33 -2.86
C GLU A 4 2.22 71.54 -2.73
N LYS A 5 3.35 72.25 -2.59
CA LYS A 5 4.67 71.63 -2.39
C LYS A 5 4.74 70.86 -1.07
N HIS A 6 4.14 71.39 0.00
CA HIS A 6 4.06 70.69 1.28
C HIS A 6 3.17 69.43 1.23
N ILE A 7 2.03 69.49 0.54
CA ILE A 7 1.13 68.34 0.39
C ILE A 7 1.81 67.21 -0.39
N ILE A 8 2.46 67.54 -1.51
CA ILE A 8 3.18 66.55 -2.33
C ILE A 8 4.34 65.94 -1.55
N GLY A 9 5.10 66.76 -0.81
CA GLY A 9 6.19 66.28 0.04
C GLY A 9 5.71 65.32 1.13
N PHE A 10 4.63 65.68 1.83
CA PHE A 10 4.04 64.82 2.86
C PHE A 10 3.53 63.49 2.28
N ALA A 11 2.82 63.54 1.14
CA ALA A 11 2.31 62.34 0.48
C ALA A 11 3.44 61.39 0.05
N ALA A 12 4.54 61.92 -0.50
CA ALA A 12 5.70 61.13 -0.92
C ALA A 12 6.44 60.50 0.27
N VAL A 13 6.57 61.23 1.39
CA VAL A 13 7.18 60.68 2.61
C VAL A 13 6.30 59.58 3.20
N CYS A 14 4.98 59.76 3.20
CA CYS A 14 4.06 58.75 3.71
C CYS A 14 4.08 57.46 2.88
N SER A 15 4.07 57.56 1.53
CA SER A 15 4.09 56.39 0.66
C SER A 15 5.43 55.63 0.72
N THR A 16 6.54 56.34 0.80
CA THR A 16 7.87 55.74 0.97
C THR A 16 7.97 55.04 2.34
N LEU A 17 7.51 55.67 3.41
CA LEU A 17 7.48 55.05 4.75
C LEU A 17 6.60 53.80 4.78
N ALA A 18 5.42 53.85 4.17
CA ALA A 18 4.53 52.69 4.08
C ALA A 18 5.19 51.53 3.32
N THR A 19 5.89 51.82 2.23
CA THR A 19 6.62 50.81 1.44
C THR A 19 7.77 50.19 2.25
N VAL A 20 8.53 51.01 2.98
CA VAL A 20 9.61 50.53 3.86
C VAL A 20 9.04 49.67 4.99
N ALA A 21 7.92 50.06 5.59
CA ALA A 21 7.24 49.26 6.62
C ALA A 21 6.83 47.88 6.07
N CYS A 22 6.27 47.82 4.86
CA CYS A 22 5.95 46.53 4.21
C CYS A 22 7.19 45.66 4.03
N LEU A 23 8.33 46.22 3.62
CA LEU A 23 9.57 45.46 3.44
C LEU A 23 10.08 44.88 4.78
N LEU A 24 10.02 45.66 5.87
CA LEU A 24 10.43 45.19 7.20
C LEU A 24 9.54 44.04 7.70
N VAL A 25 8.23 44.15 7.49
CA VAL A 25 7.28 43.08 7.86
C VAL A 25 7.58 41.79 7.09
N ILE A 26 7.89 41.89 5.79
CA ILE A 26 8.25 40.72 4.97
C ILE A 26 9.51 40.04 5.52
N SER A 27 10.53 40.80 5.93
CA SER A 27 11.73 40.23 6.55
C SER A 27 11.41 39.51 7.86
N SER A 28 10.59 40.10 8.73
CA SER A 28 10.15 39.46 9.98
C SER A 28 9.39 38.16 9.73
N LEU A 29 8.47 38.16 8.77
CA LEU A 29 7.69 36.97 8.41
C LEU A 29 8.57 35.87 7.82
N TYR A 30 9.60 36.23 7.05
CA TYR A 30 10.52 35.23 6.50
C TYR A 30 11.27 34.49 7.60
N ASP A 31 11.77 35.21 8.60
CA ASP A 31 12.46 34.62 9.74
C ASP A 31 11.54 33.72 10.57
N GLU A 32 10.30 34.17 10.84
CA GLU A 32 9.28 33.36 11.52
C GLU A 32 8.95 32.08 10.75
N ILE A 33 8.76 32.17 9.42
CA ILE A 33 8.46 31.01 8.57
C ILE A 33 9.62 30.02 8.59
N SER A 34 10.87 30.50 8.48
CA SER A 34 12.05 29.63 8.54
C SER A 34 12.14 28.91 9.89
N GLN A 35 11.92 29.64 10.99
CA GLN A 35 11.94 29.05 12.33
C GLN A 35 10.86 27.99 12.52
N VAL A 36 9.62 28.28 12.09
CA VAL A 36 8.51 27.33 12.17
C VAL A 36 8.76 26.11 11.29
N HIS A 37 9.30 26.31 10.09
CA HIS A 37 9.68 25.23 9.19
C HIS A 37 10.68 24.27 9.85
N ASP A 38 11.74 24.80 10.45
CA ASP A 38 12.77 24.00 11.10
C ASP A 38 12.24 23.28 12.34
N MET A 39 11.40 23.95 13.13
CA MET A 39 10.72 23.35 14.28
C MET A 39 9.82 22.17 13.86
N VAL A 40 9.07 22.31 12.77
CA VAL A 40 8.20 21.24 12.26
C VAL A 40 9.03 20.07 11.76
N LEU A 41 10.13 20.32 11.04
CA LEU A 41 11.01 19.25 10.57
C LEU A 41 11.63 18.47 11.74
N ASP A 42 12.11 19.17 12.77
CA ASP A 42 12.65 18.54 13.97
C ASP A 42 11.59 17.72 14.71
N ALA A 43 10.39 18.30 14.91
CA ALA A 43 9.29 17.61 15.56
C ALA A 43 8.87 16.33 14.80
N VAL A 44 8.79 16.38 13.46
CA VAL A 44 8.47 15.21 12.62
C VAL A 44 9.59 14.17 12.70
N ALA A 45 10.85 14.59 12.70
CA ALA A 45 11.99 13.67 12.84
C ALA A 45 11.94 12.95 14.20
N SER A 46 11.71 13.69 15.29
CA SER A 46 11.56 13.13 16.64
C SER A 46 10.37 12.17 16.74
N PHE A 47 9.21 12.56 16.19
CA PHE A 47 8.02 11.71 16.16
C PHE A 47 8.25 10.40 15.40
N ARG A 48 8.97 10.45 14.27
CA ARG A 48 9.34 9.24 13.52
C ARG A 48 10.21 8.30 14.34
N VAL A 49 11.23 8.82 15.02
CA VAL A 49 12.11 8.00 15.87
C VAL A 49 11.30 7.35 16.99
N GLN A 50 10.44 8.11 17.67
CA GLN A 50 9.59 7.58 18.73
C GLN A 50 8.63 6.50 18.20
N THR A 51 7.98 6.74 17.07
CA THR A 51 7.04 5.78 16.46
C THR A 51 7.75 4.51 15.99
N ASP A 52 8.93 4.63 15.39
CA ASP A 52 9.72 3.47 14.94
C ASP A 52 10.19 2.63 16.13
N SER A 53 10.65 3.28 17.20
CA SER A 53 11.01 2.57 18.44
C SER A 53 9.82 1.82 19.06
N ALA A 54 8.64 2.46 19.11
CA ALA A 54 7.42 1.83 19.62
C ALA A 54 6.96 0.67 18.71
N TRP A 55 7.15 0.78 17.40
CA TRP A 55 6.88 -0.30 16.44
C TRP A 55 7.81 -1.51 16.67
N VAL A 56 9.10 -1.26 16.87
CA VAL A 56 10.08 -2.31 17.19
C VAL A 56 9.72 -3.01 18.49
N GLU A 57 9.35 -2.26 19.53
CA GLU A 57 8.91 -2.82 20.82
C GLU A 57 7.63 -3.67 20.67
N MET A 58 6.62 -3.19 19.94
CA MET A 58 5.41 -3.96 19.63
C MET A 58 5.72 -5.28 18.91
N MET A 59 6.68 -5.26 17.98
CA MET A 59 7.11 -6.45 17.27
C MET A 59 7.85 -7.43 18.20
N ASP A 60 8.67 -6.95 19.14
CA ASP A 60 9.38 -7.81 20.10
C ASP A 60 8.42 -8.53 21.06
N VAL A 61 7.33 -7.87 21.47
CA VAL A 61 6.24 -8.53 22.23
C VAL A 61 5.60 -9.66 21.42
N GLN A 62 5.37 -9.49 20.11
CA GLN A 62 4.87 -10.57 19.27
C GLN A 62 5.87 -11.74 19.17
N VAL A 63 7.17 -11.46 19.22
CA VAL A 63 8.24 -12.46 19.17
C VAL A 63 8.32 -13.27 20.46
N THR A 64 8.20 -12.61 21.62
CA THR A 64 8.31 -13.24 22.94
C THR A 64 7.10 -14.10 23.30
N VAL A 65 5.91 -13.79 22.79
CA VAL A 65 4.68 -14.56 23.02
C VAL A 65 4.53 -15.75 22.05
N THR A 66 5.42 -15.90 21.06
CA THR A 66 5.38 -17.02 20.12
C THR A 66 6.15 -18.24 20.67
N PRO A 67 5.50 -19.40 20.90
CA PRO A 67 6.19 -20.60 21.37
C PRO A 67 7.24 -21.10 20.36
N PRO A 68 8.42 -21.57 20.82
CA PRO A 68 9.59 -21.89 19.97
C PRO A 68 9.38 -23.05 18.99
N SER A 69 8.27 -23.81 19.10
CA SER A 69 7.95 -24.95 18.25
C SER A 69 7.20 -24.61 16.96
N LYS A 70 6.85 -23.34 16.72
CA LYS A 70 6.23 -22.90 15.45
C LYS A 70 7.16 -21.95 14.68
N PRO A 71 7.29 -22.12 13.34
CA PRO A 71 8.02 -21.17 12.52
C PRO A 71 7.40 -19.77 12.66
N ARG A 72 8.24 -18.73 12.75
CA ARG A 72 7.84 -17.32 12.88
C ARG A 72 6.97 -16.91 11.68
N GLN A 73 5.65 -16.98 11.83
CA GLN A 73 4.71 -16.48 10.82
C GLN A 73 4.48 -15.00 11.06
N ASN A 74 4.65 -14.17 10.03
CA ASN A 74 4.39 -12.75 10.12
C ASN A 74 2.91 -12.52 10.51
N PRO A 75 2.61 -11.85 11.64
CA PRO A 75 1.24 -11.66 12.14
C PRO A 75 0.38 -10.82 11.19
N PHE A 76 0.99 -10.07 10.27
CA PHE A 76 0.29 -9.30 9.24
C PHE A 76 -0.01 -10.10 7.95
N ASN A 77 0.30 -11.40 7.90
CA ASN A 77 -0.05 -12.26 6.75
C ASN A 77 -1.56 -12.38 6.49
N SER A 78 -2.40 -12.10 7.50
CA SER A 78 -3.85 -12.04 7.32
C SER A 78 -4.33 -10.73 6.68
N ILE A 79 -3.54 -9.65 6.81
CA ILE A 79 -3.89 -8.30 6.35
C ILE A 79 -3.29 -8.02 4.97
N PHE A 80 -2.07 -8.48 4.71
CA PHE A 80 -1.47 -8.42 3.39
C PHE A 80 -1.86 -9.65 2.58
N ARG A 81 -2.67 -9.45 1.54
CA ARG A 81 -3.06 -10.49 0.56
C ARG A 81 -1.82 -11.21 0.05
N GLN A 82 -1.61 -12.44 0.51
CA GLN A 82 -0.55 -13.32 0.03
C GLN A 82 -0.69 -13.49 -1.50
N LYS A 83 0.32 -13.02 -2.25
CA LYS A 83 0.46 -13.34 -3.67
C LYS A 83 0.70 -14.85 -3.74
N ARG A 84 -0.18 -15.61 -4.42
CA ARG A 84 0.02 -17.06 -4.68
C ARG A 84 1.32 -17.23 -5.48
N SER A 85 2.44 -17.34 -4.76
CA SER A 85 3.75 -17.57 -5.32
C SER A 85 4.06 -19.05 -5.16
N TYR A 86 3.85 -19.78 -6.25
CA TYR A 86 4.53 -21.03 -6.63
C TYR A 86 4.74 -22.06 -5.51
N GLY A 87 3.75 -22.94 -5.33
CA GLY A 87 3.89 -24.13 -4.49
C GLY A 87 2.54 -24.55 -3.94
N LEU A 88 1.67 -25.07 -4.79
CA LEU A 88 0.48 -25.74 -4.30
C LEU A 88 0.92 -26.93 -3.42
N PRO A 89 0.23 -27.19 -2.29
CA PRO A 89 0.56 -28.35 -1.46
C PRO A 89 0.51 -29.64 -2.29
N ALA A 90 1.30 -30.65 -1.92
CA ALA A 90 1.37 -31.93 -2.65
C ALA A 90 0.01 -32.64 -2.82
N TRP A 91 -0.99 -32.29 -2.01
CA TRP A 91 -2.35 -32.82 -2.09
C TRP A 91 -3.28 -32.07 -3.04
N CYS A 92 -2.85 -30.94 -3.62
CA CYS A 92 -3.68 -30.13 -4.50
C CYS A 92 -3.51 -30.58 -5.96
N HIS A 93 -4.51 -31.28 -6.49
CA HIS A 93 -4.59 -31.69 -7.89
C HIS A 93 -5.34 -30.61 -8.69
N CYS A 94 -4.61 -29.75 -9.39
CA CYS A 94 -5.19 -28.68 -10.23
C CYS A 94 -5.88 -29.19 -11.49
N GLU A 95 -5.44 -30.33 -11.99
CA GLU A 95 -6.02 -31.01 -13.15
C GLU A 95 -6.52 -32.37 -12.66
N PRO A 96 -7.76 -32.78 -12.98
CA PRO A 96 -8.22 -34.14 -12.69
C PRO A 96 -7.30 -35.17 -13.36
N GLU A 97 -6.95 -36.21 -12.61
CA GLU A 97 -6.08 -37.29 -13.08
C GLU A 97 -6.71 -37.93 -14.33
N ARG A 98 -5.98 -37.89 -15.46
CA ARG A 98 -6.47 -38.46 -16.72
C ARG A 98 -6.34 -39.97 -16.66
N ILE A 99 -7.36 -40.63 -16.11
CA ILE A 99 -7.46 -42.09 -16.13
C ILE A 99 -7.60 -42.52 -17.59
N THR A 100 -6.59 -43.22 -18.10
CA THR A 100 -6.67 -43.86 -19.41
C THR A 100 -7.34 -45.22 -19.21
N CYS A 101 -8.66 -45.29 -19.41
CA CYS A 101 -9.37 -46.56 -19.32
C CYS A 101 -8.95 -47.46 -20.48
N LEU A 102 -8.60 -48.71 -20.18
CA LEU A 102 -8.39 -49.72 -21.21
C LEU A 102 -9.71 -49.93 -21.98
N PRO A 103 -9.64 -50.28 -23.29
CA PRO A 103 -10.83 -50.70 -24.03
C PRO A 103 -11.55 -51.83 -23.28
N GLY A 104 -12.88 -51.75 -23.21
CA GLY A 104 -13.69 -52.81 -22.61
C GLY A 104 -13.55 -54.13 -23.37
N PRO A 105 -13.89 -55.27 -22.73
CA PRO A 105 -13.87 -56.57 -23.40
C PRO A 105 -14.82 -56.58 -24.61
N PRO A 106 -14.57 -57.45 -25.60
CA PRO A 106 -15.52 -57.68 -26.70
C PRO A 106 -16.92 -58.00 -26.17
N GLY A 107 -17.95 -57.48 -26.83
CA GLY A 107 -19.34 -57.81 -26.50
C GLY A 107 -19.64 -59.30 -26.71
N PRO A 108 -20.70 -59.83 -26.07
CA PRO A 108 -21.11 -61.21 -26.29
C PRO A 108 -21.51 -61.44 -27.76
N PRO A 109 -21.48 -62.68 -28.25
CA PRO A 109 -22.00 -63.03 -29.57
C PRO A 109 -23.43 -62.51 -29.75
N GLY A 110 -23.73 -62.00 -30.96
CA GLY A 110 -25.10 -61.62 -31.31
C GLY A 110 -26.06 -62.81 -31.20
N GLN A 111 -27.34 -62.52 -31.06
CA GLN A 111 -28.37 -63.57 -31.08
C GLN A 111 -28.33 -64.32 -32.42
N PRO A 112 -28.61 -65.63 -32.42
CA PRO A 112 -28.72 -66.39 -33.66
C PRO A 112 -29.75 -65.74 -34.59
N GLY A 113 -29.44 -65.72 -35.89
CA GLY A 113 -30.36 -65.23 -36.90
C GLY A 113 -31.68 -66.01 -36.89
N GLN A 114 -32.76 -65.37 -37.34
CA GLN A 114 -34.04 -66.06 -37.48
C GLN A 114 -33.90 -67.25 -38.45
N PRO A 115 -34.52 -68.40 -38.15
CA PRO A 115 -34.49 -69.54 -39.05
C PRO A 115 -35.06 -69.15 -40.42
N GLY A 116 -34.36 -69.54 -41.49
CA GLY A 116 -34.81 -69.32 -42.86
C GLY A 116 -36.19 -69.94 -43.09
N LYS A 117 -37.06 -69.25 -43.80
CA LYS A 117 -38.40 -69.76 -44.13
C LYS A 117 -38.24 -70.93 -45.09
N LEU A 118 -38.71 -72.12 -44.69
CA LEU A 118 -38.89 -73.26 -45.59
C LEU A 118 -39.87 -72.82 -46.70
N LEU A 119 -39.38 -72.79 -47.94
CA LEU A 119 -40.24 -72.68 -49.12
C LEU A 119 -40.69 -74.11 -49.48
N THR A 120 -41.93 -74.43 -49.12
CA THR A 120 -42.78 -75.36 -49.86
C THR A 120 -43.44 -74.63 -51.02
#